data_AF-A0A139PKI1-F1
#
_entry.id   AF-A0A139PKI1-F1
#
_cell.length_a   1.000
_cell.length_b   1.000
_cell.length_c   1.000
_cell.angle_alpha   90.00
_cell.angle_beta   90.00
_cell.angle_gamma   90.00
#
_symmetry.space_group_name_H-M   'P 1'
#
loop_
_entity.id
_entity.type
_entity.pdbx_description
1 polymer ?
#
loop_
_entity_poly.entity_id
_entity_poly.type
_entity_poly.pdbx_seq_one_letter_code
_entity_poly.pdbx_strand_id
1 'polypeptide(L)'
;MRKYRNINLDLLKVLACVGVVLLHTAMGGFKETGSWNFSTYLYYLGTYSIPLFFMVNGYLLLGKREITYSYILQKVKWILITVSSWTFIVWVFKRDFTENLIKKIVGSLIQKGYFFQFWFFGT
;
A
#
# COMPACT_ATOMS: atom_id res chain seq x y z
N MET A 1 10.00 8.31 29.33
CA MET A 1 8.53 8.52 29.28
C MET A 1 7.88 7.26 28.72
N ARG A 2 7.09 6.53 29.52
CA ARG A 2 6.31 5.37 29.03
C ARG A 2 5.27 5.89 28.03
N LYS A 3 5.46 5.60 26.74
CA LYS A 3 4.43 5.86 25.73
C LYS A 3 3.27 4.91 26.01
N TYR A 4 2.16 5.43 26.53
CA TYR A 4 0.92 4.66 26.61
C TYR A 4 0.48 4.37 25.18
N ARG A 5 0.45 3.09 24.79
CA ARG A 5 0.04 2.69 23.45
C ARG A 5 -1.48 2.84 23.37
N ASN A 6 -1.97 3.67 22.46
CA ASN A 6 -3.40 3.84 22.30
C ASN A 6 -3.95 2.70 21.44
N ILE A 7 -4.56 1.71 22.10
CA ILE A 7 -5.12 0.52 21.47
C ILE A 7 -6.18 0.88 20.42
N ASN A 8 -6.92 1.99 20.61
CA ASN A 8 -7.92 2.45 19.66
C ASN A 8 -7.30 2.86 18.31
N LEU A 9 -6.09 3.43 18.33
CA LEU A 9 -5.37 3.78 17.09
C LEU A 9 -4.83 2.55 16.39
N ASP A 10 -4.37 1.55 17.13
CA ASP A 10 -3.94 0.27 16.56
C ASP A 10 -5.13 -0.44 15.88
N LEU A 11 -6.31 -0.43 16.51
CA LEU A 11 -7.55 -0.98 15.93
C LEU A 11 -7.97 -0.24 14.65
N LEU A 12 -7.97 1.10 14.67
CA LEU A 12 -8.25 1.91 13.48
C LEU A 12 -7.26 1.62 12.34
N LYS A 13 -5.99 1.40 12.67
CA LYS A 13 -4.96 1.03 11.69
C LYS A 13 -5.26 -0.33 11.05
N VAL A 14 -5.64 -1.33 11.87
CA VAL A 14 -6.02 -2.66 11.37
C VAL A 14 -7.25 -2.58 10.47
N LEU A 15 -8.29 -1.86 10.89
CA LEU A 15 -9.49 -1.65 10.09
C LEU A 15 -9.18 -0.97 8.75
N ALA A 16 -8.33 0.07 8.77
CA ALA A 16 -7.90 0.75 7.56
C ALA A 16 -7.12 -0.20 6.62
N CYS A 17 -6.23 -1.03 7.15
CA CYS A 17 -5.52 -2.03 6.34
C CYS A 17 -6.47 -3.05 5.71
N VAL A 18 -7.43 -3.58 6.48
CA VAL A 18 -8.43 -4.54 5.98
C VAL A 18 -9.28 -3.91 4.88
N GLY A 19 -9.73 -2.68 5.07
CA GLY A 19 -10.55 -2.01 4.07
C GLY A 19 -9.80 -1.64 2.79
N VAL A 20 -8.48 -1.38 2.86
CA VAL A 20 -7.63 -1.24 1.65
C VAL A 20 -7.53 -2.57 0.90
N VAL A 21 -7.35 -3.70 1.59
CA VAL A 21 -7.35 -5.02 0.93
C VAL A 21 -8.71 -5.29 0.29
N LEU A 22 -9.80 -4.99 0.99
CA LEU A 22 -11.16 -5.14 0.49
C LEU A 22 -11.37 -4.30 -0.77
N LEU A 23 -10.90 -3.05 -0.82
CA LEU A 23 -10.95 -2.21 -2.02
C LEU A 23 -10.27 -2.88 -3.23
N HIS A 24 -9.07 -3.42 -3.05
CA HIS A 24 -8.30 -4.06 -4.13
C HIS A 24 -8.96 -5.34 -4.62
N THR A 25 -9.59 -6.11 -3.73
CA THR A 25 -10.34 -7.33 -4.11
C THR A 25 -11.67 -7.00 -4.78
N ALA A 26 -12.39 -5.99 -4.30
CA ALA A 26 -13.68 -5.57 -4.84
C ALA A 26 -13.57 -4.89 -6.21
N MET A 27 -12.41 -4.27 -6.52
CA MET A 27 -12.16 -3.62 -7.82
C MET A 27 -12.28 -4.60 -9.00
N GLY A 28 -11.87 -5.86 -8.84
CA GLY A 28 -12.03 -6.89 -9.86
C GLY A 28 -13.50 -7.24 -10.11
N GLY A 29 -14.29 -7.36 -9.04
CA GLY A 29 -15.73 -7.64 -9.13
C GLY A 29 -16.55 -6.49 -9.72
N PHE A 30 -16.12 -5.23 -9.53
CA PHE A 30 -16.76 -4.07 -10.14
C PHE A 30 -16.60 -4.05 -11.67
N LYS A 31 -15.42 -4.42 -12.17
CA LYS A 31 -15.08 -4.31 -13.60
C LYS A 31 -15.81 -5.34 -14.47
N GLU A 32 -16.16 -6.49 -13.91
CA GLU A 32 -16.76 -7.62 -14.63
C GLU A 32 -18.30 -7.54 -14.71
N THR A 33 -18.96 -6.96 -13.69
CA THR A 33 -20.41 -7.17 -13.54
C THR A 33 -21.28 -5.98 -13.98
N GLY A 34 -20.72 -4.77 -14.19
CA GLY A 34 -21.41 -3.60 -14.78
C GLY A 34 -22.69 -3.09 -14.09
N SER A 35 -23.16 -3.80 -13.07
CA SER A 35 -24.42 -3.61 -12.36
C SER A 35 -24.15 -3.31 -10.88
N TRP A 36 -25.07 -2.59 -10.24
CA TRP A 36 -25.03 -2.22 -8.82
C TRP A 36 -25.14 -3.47 -7.93
N ASN A 37 -24.00 -4.13 -7.74
CA ASN A 37 -23.88 -5.34 -6.93
C ASN A 37 -23.30 -5.03 -5.55
N PHE A 38 -23.37 -6.02 -4.65
CA PHE A 38 -22.76 -5.99 -3.33
C PHE A 38 -21.27 -5.58 -3.37
N SER A 39 -20.53 -6.02 -4.39
CA SER A 39 -19.14 -5.63 -4.63
C SER A 39 -18.94 -4.13 -4.84
N THR A 40 -19.91 -3.43 -5.44
CA THR A 40 -19.86 -1.97 -5.63
C THR A 40 -20.00 -1.24 -4.30
N TYR A 41 -20.92 -1.68 -3.42
CA TYR A 41 -21.05 -1.14 -2.07
C TYR A 41 -19.79 -1.39 -1.24
N LEU A 42 -19.23 -2.60 -1.32
CA LEU A 42 -17.96 -2.95 -0.68
C LEU A 42 -16.80 -2.08 -1.19
N TYR A 43 -16.72 -1.83 -2.49
CA TYR A 43 -15.71 -0.94 -3.07
C TYR A 43 -15.80 0.47 -2.49
N TYR A 44 -16.99 1.09 -2.48
CA TYR A 44 -17.17 2.43 -1.90
C TYR A 44 -16.88 2.48 -0.39
N LEU A 45 -17.24 1.43 0.35
CA LEU A 45 -16.87 1.29 1.76
C LEU A 45 -15.35 1.18 1.94
N GLY A 46 -14.68 0.42 1.07
CA GLY A 46 -13.23 0.31 1.02
C GLY A 46 -12.54 1.65 0.77
N THR A 47 -13.13 2.53 -0.03
CA THR A 47 -12.55 3.84 -0.39
C THR A 47 -12.31 4.74 0.83
N TYR A 48 -13.18 4.68 1.85
CA TYR A 48 -12.98 5.41 3.11
C TYR A 48 -11.74 4.96 3.89
N SER A 49 -11.23 3.76 3.61
CA SER A 49 -10.04 3.21 4.26
C SER A 49 -8.76 3.93 3.81
N ILE A 50 -8.77 4.56 2.63
CA ILE A 50 -7.63 5.34 2.11
C ILE A 50 -7.33 6.55 3.02
N PRO A 51 -8.26 7.51 3.24
CA PRO A 51 -8.00 8.66 4.12
C PRO A 51 -7.75 8.23 5.57
N LEU A 52 -8.45 7.20 6.06
CA LEU A 52 -8.21 6.65 7.40
C LEU A 52 -6.78 6.09 7.56
N PHE A 53 -6.28 5.37 6.57
CA PHE A 53 -4.92 4.84 6.58
C PHE A 53 -3.88 5.96 6.65
N PHE A 54 -4.02 7.01 5.83
CA PHE A 54 -3.10 8.14 5.86
C PHE A 54 -3.20 8.93 7.18
N MET A 55 -4.40 9.17 7.69
CA MET A 55 -4.63 9.92 8.92
C MET A 55 -4.04 9.21 10.14
N VAL A 56 -4.26 7.90 10.29
CA VAL A 56 -3.72 7.12 11.41
C VAL A 56 -2.20 7.04 11.34
N ASN A 57 -1.62 6.80 10.17
CA ASN A 57 -0.15 6.79 10.01
C ASN A 57 0.47 8.18 10.22
N GLY A 58 -0.20 9.25 9.78
CA GLY A 58 0.20 10.64 10.00
C GLY A 58 0.14 11.07 11.47
N TYR A 59 -0.92 10.69 12.18
CA TYR A 59 -1.04 10.93 13.62
C TYR A 59 0.10 10.28 14.43
N LEU A 60 0.47 9.04 14.07
CA LEU A 60 1.61 8.36 14.69
C LEU A 60 2.96 9.04 14.41
N LEU A 61 3.07 9.79 13.32
CA LEU A 61 4.25 10.60 12.98
C LEU A 61 4.27 11.94 13.74
N LEU A 62 3.12 12.60 13.90
CA LEU A 62 2.97 13.85 14.67
C LEU A 62 3.33 13.69 16.16
N GLY A 63 3.15 12.50 16.72
CA GLY A 63 3.56 12.17 18.09
C GLY A 63 5.07 11.96 18.29
N LYS A 64 5.92 12.32 17.32
CA LYS A 64 7.39 12.28 17.44
C LYS A 64 7.95 13.70 17.45
N ARG A 65 8.65 14.04 18.55
CA ARG A 65 9.25 15.37 18.79
C ARG A 65 10.31 15.77 17.76
N GLU A 66 11.01 14.80 17.18
CA GLU A 66 12.00 15.04 16.12
C GLU A 66 11.89 13.93 15.07
N ILE A 67 11.54 14.33 13.85
CA ILE A 67 11.59 13.44 12.68
C ILE A 67 12.97 13.61 12.05
N THR A 68 13.94 12.82 12.51
CA THR A 68 15.28 12.83 11.92
C THR A 68 15.22 12.29 10.48
N TYR A 69 15.95 12.92 9.55
CA TYR A 69 16.07 12.45 8.16
C TYR A 69 16.49 10.98 8.06
N SER A 70 17.37 10.51 8.96
CA SER A 70 17.80 9.11 9.05
C SER A 70 16.62 8.14 9.27
N TYR A 71 15.64 8.53 10.08
CA TYR A 71 14.44 7.70 10.34
C TYR A 71 13.55 7.57 9.11
N ILE A 72 13.40 8.65 8.33
CA ILE A 72 12.66 8.62 7.06
C ILE A 72 13.40 7.74 6.04
N LEU A 73 14.70 7.98 5.86
CA LEU A 73 15.53 7.22 4.91
C LEU A 73 15.51 5.72 5.22
N GLN A 74 15.52 5.33 6.49
CA GLN A 74 15.44 3.92 6.87
C GLN A 74 14.09 3.30 6.50
N LYS A 75 12.97 4.03 6.65
CA LYS A 75 11.66 3.55 6.18
C LYS A 75 11.61 3.41 4.66
N VAL A 76 12.12 4.42 3.93
CA VAL A 76 12.19 4.38 2.47
C VAL A 76 13.04 3.19 2.01
N LYS A 77 14.17 2.94 2.66
CA LYS A 77 15.04 1.78 2.38
C LYS A 77 14.29 0.46 2.52
N TRP A 78 13.51 0.27 3.60
CA TRP A 78 12.73 -0.95 3.80
C TRP A 78 11.65 -1.14 2.72
N ILE A 79 10.98 -0.05 2.31
CA ILE A 79 10.00 -0.09 1.22
C ILE A 79 10.70 -0.49 -0.09
N LEU A 80 11.83 0.14 -0.41
CA LEU A 80 12.59 -0.15 -1.62
C LEU A 80 13.08 -1.60 -1.67
N ILE A 81 13.58 -2.13 -0.55
CA ILE A 81 13.99 -3.54 -0.44
C ILE A 81 12.80 -4.46 -0.72
N THR A 82 11.65 -4.20 -0.10
CA THR A 82 10.45 -5.03 -0.29
C THR A 82 10.00 -5.05 -1.75
N VAL A 83 9.92 -3.88 -2.39
CA VAL A 83 9.52 -3.76 -3.80
C VAL A 83 10.53 -4.45 -4.71
N SER A 84 11.83 -4.26 -4.46
CA SER A 84 12.90 -4.88 -5.25
C SER A 84 12.87 -6.41 -5.14
N SER A 85 12.81 -6.95 -3.91
CA SER A 85 12.78 -8.40 -3.66
C SER A 85 11.57 -9.06 -4.31
N TRP A 86 10.38 -8.47 -4.20
CA TRP A 86 9.16 -9.04 -4.76
C TRP A 86 9.12 -8.93 -6.30
N THR A 87 9.63 -7.82 -6.85
CA THR A 87 9.80 -7.67 -8.32
C THR A 87 10.77 -8.71 -8.86
N PHE A 88 11.87 -8.97 -8.16
CA PHE A 88 12.85 -9.99 -8.53
C PHE A 88 12.23 -11.40 -8.52
N ILE A 89 11.48 -11.75 -7.47
CA ILE A 89 10.77 -13.05 -7.39
C ILE A 89 9.82 -13.22 -8.58
N VAL A 90 8.96 -12.25 -8.86
CA VAL A 90 8.01 -12.32 -9.98
C VAL A 90 8.73 -12.40 -11.33
N TRP A 91 9.84 -11.66 -11.50
CA TRP A 91 10.65 -11.69 -12.70
C TRP A 91 11.27 -13.07 -12.96
N VAL A 92 11.81 -13.72 -11.91
CA VAL A 92 12.34 -15.10 -11.98
C VAL A 92 11.23 -16.09 -12.34
N PHE A 93 10.08 -16.00 -11.66
CA PHE A 93 8.95 -16.92 -11.90
C PHE A 93 8.36 -16.79 -13.30
N LYS A 94 8.23 -15.56 -13.82
CA LYS A 94 7.73 -15.31 -15.18
C LYS A 94 8.77 -15.58 -16.27
N ARG A 95 10.04 -15.86 -15.92
CA ARG A 95 11.15 -16.08 -16.87
C ARG A 95 11.25 -14.97 -17.92
N ASP A 96 11.00 -13.74 -17.49
CA ASP A 96 10.80 -12.58 -18.38
C ASP A 96 12.14 -11.86 -18.63
N PHE A 97 13.11 -12.61 -19.16
CA PHE A 97 14.52 -12.22 -19.29
C PHE A 97 14.82 -11.17 -20.37
N THR A 98 13.83 -10.82 -21.18
CA THR A 98 13.95 -9.84 -22.28
C THR A 98 13.85 -8.39 -21.82
N GLU A 99 13.31 -8.14 -20.63
CA GLU A 99 13.07 -6.79 -20.11
C GLU A 99 14.07 -6.38 -19.02
N ASN A 100 14.51 -5.12 -19.05
CA ASN A 100 15.43 -4.56 -18.07
C ASN A 100 14.83 -4.63 -16.64
N LEU A 101 15.44 -5.42 -15.76
CA LEU A 101 15.02 -5.60 -14.36
C LEU A 101 14.89 -4.27 -13.61
N ILE A 102 15.84 -3.34 -13.81
CA ILE A 102 15.83 -2.01 -13.18
C ILE A 102 14.61 -1.21 -13.63
N LYS A 103 14.26 -1.26 -14.92
CA LYS A 103 13.08 -0.57 -15.48
C LYS A 103 11.79 -1.14 -14.88
N LYS A 104 11.72 -2.45 -14.63
CA LYS A 104 10.58 -3.10 -13.95
C LYS A 104 10.49 -2.78 -12.46
N ILE A 105 11.61 -2.64 -11.75
CA ILE A 105 11.62 -2.21 -10.34
C ILE A 105 11.13 -0.76 -10.24
N VAL A 106 11.67 0.15 -11.06
CA VAL A 106 11.22 1.55 -11.10
C VAL A 106 9.77 1.64 -11.57
N GLY A 107 9.39 0.86 -12.59
CA GLY A 107 8.01 0.77 -13.05
C GLY A 107 7.06 0.27 -11.95
N SER A 108 7.49 -0.68 -11.11
CA SER A 108 6.68 -1.17 -9.98
C SER A 108 6.50 -0.13 -8.88
N LEU A 109 7.43 0.82 -8.72
CA LEU A 109 7.24 1.97 -7.83
C LEU A 109 6.25 2.99 -8.40
N ILE A 110 6.21 3.16 -9.73
CA ILE A 110 5.34 4.12 -10.43
C ILE A 110 4.09 3.42 -10.96
N GLN A 111 3.66 2.32 -10.35
CA GLN A 111 2.43 1.59 -10.71
C GLN A 111 2.35 1.06 -12.17
N LYS A 112 3.43 1.13 -12.94
CA LYS A 112 3.57 0.59 -14.31
C LYS A 112 4.19 -0.81 -14.34
N GLY A 113 4.49 -1.38 -13.18
CA GLY A 113 5.05 -2.72 -13.01
C GLY A 113 4.03 -3.75 -12.52
N TYR A 114 4.51 -4.81 -11.86
CA TYR A 114 3.66 -5.91 -11.40
C TYR A 114 2.82 -5.57 -10.15
N PHE A 115 3.11 -4.43 -9.48
CA PHE A 115 2.50 -4.06 -8.21
C PHE A 115 1.60 -2.84 -8.32
N PHE A 116 0.35 -3.06 -8.71
CA PHE A 116 -0.68 -2.03 -8.72
C PHE A 116 -1.14 -1.63 -7.31
N GLN A 117 -0.84 -2.44 -6.29
CA GLN A 117 -1.18 -2.19 -4.89
C GLN A 117 -0.44 -0.96 -4.31
N PHE A 118 0.65 -0.53 -4.97
CA PHE A 118 1.36 0.70 -4.68
C PHE A 118 0.78 1.93 -5.40
N TRP A 119 -0.53 1.92 -5.70
CA TRP A 119 -1.26 3.03 -6.35
C TRP A 119 -0.99 4.39 -5.71
N PHE A 120 -0.66 4.44 -4.42
CA PHE A 120 -0.37 5.71 -3.75
C PHE A 120 0.95 6.38 -4.17
N PHE A 121 1.87 5.67 -4.84
CA PHE A 121 3.18 6.21 -5.23
C PHE A 121 3.22 6.80 -6.64
N GLY A 122 2.24 6.55 -7.51
CA GLY A 122 2.29 7.03 -8.89
C GLY A 122 0.95 6.92 -9.61
N THR A 123 0.85 7.63 -10.74
CA THR A 123 -0.24 7.55 -11.73
C THR A 123 0.38 7.51 -13.13
#